data_AF-A0A183LWT0-F1
#
_entry.id   AF-A0A183LWT0-F1
#
_cell.length_a   1.000
_cell.length_b   1.000
_cell.length_c   1.000
_cell.angle_alpha   90.00
_cell.angle_beta   90.00
_cell.angle_gamma   90.00
#
_symmetry.space_group_name_H-M   'P 1'
#
loop_
_entity.id
_entity.type
_entity.pdbx_description
1 polymer ?
#
loop_
_entity_poly.entity_id
_entity_poly.type
_entity_poly.pdbx_seq_one_letter_code
_entity_poly.pdbx_strand_id
1 'polypeptide(L)'
;MLFCNSCRIDPDISLTALLQRESTTMKFLKGSVTLPEDLERAKVRTAEAVIILSDKCSQTPVEDDWKNLMCVVSIKNLYPNIRIICELMLIESKVWMSNIPGWKEHESDQFDRAVCLTQMKLGLLALNCVSNGISTLLCNFIMRDSVPTAAVRKTLPRWINEYFQGTKYKLYTVKLSHAFDGMVFQQLVGFAMEFWGLLLLAVQVYTNNDKKTQMIINPGVRVRINTHRMRAVVLAKNLIEAQRLRTFSIDGQIMFDNYGQLIFSSLSRNQGKYIT
;
A
#
# COMPACT_ATOMS: atom_id res chain seq x y z
N MET A 1 -12.62 -10.79 2.28
CA MET A 1 -13.47 -11.53 1.30
C MET A 1 -13.59 -10.70 0.05
N LEU A 2 -13.53 -11.33 -1.11
CA LEU A 2 -13.71 -10.69 -2.41
C LEU A 2 -15.13 -11.00 -2.89
N PHE A 3 -15.91 -9.97 -3.18
CA PHE A 3 -17.21 -10.08 -3.82
C PHE A 3 -17.12 -9.52 -5.23
N CYS A 4 -17.66 -10.27 -6.18
CA CYS A 4 -17.85 -9.84 -7.55
C CYS A 4 -19.36 -9.85 -7.83
N ASN A 5 -19.90 -8.78 -8.39
CA ASN A 5 -21.35 -8.71 -8.68
C ASN A 5 -21.83 -9.79 -9.64
N SER A 6 -20.91 -10.45 -10.34
CA SER A 6 -21.18 -11.59 -11.24
C SER A 6 -21.30 -12.95 -10.52
N CYS A 7 -21.29 -13.00 -9.17
CA CYS A 7 -21.33 -14.23 -8.35
C CYS A 7 -22.59 -15.13 -8.50
N ARG A 8 -23.52 -14.80 -9.41
CA ARG A 8 -24.63 -15.70 -9.80
C ARG A 8 -24.23 -16.71 -10.88
N ILE A 9 -23.11 -16.49 -11.56
CA ILE A 9 -22.63 -17.31 -12.67
C ILE A 9 -21.68 -18.39 -12.11
N ASP A 10 -21.83 -19.62 -12.60
CA ASP A 10 -20.89 -20.68 -12.24
C ASP A 10 -19.49 -20.35 -12.79
N PRO A 11 -18.42 -20.65 -12.04
CA PRO A 11 -17.07 -20.33 -12.47
C PRO A 11 -16.76 -21.03 -13.79
N ASP A 12 -16.12 -20.33 -14.71
CA ASP A 12 -15.63 -20.93 -15.95
C ASP A 12 -14.53 -21.97 -15.65
N ILE A 13 -14.12 -22.74 -16.66
CA ILE A 13 -13.09 -23.77 -16.51
C ILE A 13 -11.78 -23.14 -16.02
N SER A 14 -11.44 -21.95 -16.51
CA SER A 14 -10.22 -21.23 -16.14
C SER A 14 -10.24 -20.83 -14.66
N LEU A 15 -11.33 -20.25 -14.18
CA LEU A 15 -11.49 -19.89 -12.78
C LEU A 15 -11.55 -21.13 -11.89
N THR A 16 -12.18 -22.22 -12.35
CA THR A 16 -12.23 -23.49 -11.62
C THR A 16 -10.82 -24.07 -11.44
N ALA A 17 -10.00 -24.08 -12.49
CA ALA A 17 -8.61 -24.52 -12.40
C ALA A 17 -7.79 -23.64 -11.45
N LEU A 18 -8.00 -22.32 -11.46
CA LEU A 18 -7.36 -21.40 -10.53
C LEU A 18 -7.77 -21.66 -9.06
N LEU A 19 -9.06 -21.88 -8.82
CA LEU A 19 -9.62 -22.20 -7.51
C LEU A 19 -9.06 -23.53 -6.97
N GLN A 20 -8.88 -24.52 -7.83
CA GLN A 20 -8.27 -25.80 -7.45
C GLN A 20 -6.80 -25.63 -7.08
N ARG A 21 -6.05 -24.84 -7.86
CA ARG A 21 -4.62 -24.57 -7.59
C ARG A 21 -4.40 -23.88 -6.26
N GLU A 22 -5.25 -22.90 -5.92
CA GLU A 22 -5.14 -22.10 -4.69
C GLU A 22 -6.12 -22.53 -3.59
N SER A 23 -6.52 -23.79 -3.57
CA SER A 23 -7.61 -24.31 -2.71
C SER A 23 -7.39 -24.16 -1.19
N THR A 24 -6.14 -24.01 -0.76
CA THR A 24 -5.79 -23.77 0.66
C THR A 24 -6.07 -22.33 1.10
N THR A 25 -6.03 -21.37 0.16
CA THR A 25 -6.14 -19.93 0.45
C THR A 25 -7.42 -19.31 -0.08
N MET A 26 -8.04 -19.90 -1.11
CA MET A 26 -9.22 -19.37 -1.78
C MET A 26 -10.41 -20.35 -1.69
N LYS A 27 -11.59 -19.80 -1.39
CA LYS A 27 -12.86 -20.53 -1.43
C LYS A 27 -13.88 -19.72 -2.22
N PHE A 28 -14.57 -20.37 -3.15
CA PHE A 28 -15.63 -19.76 -3.93
C PHE A 28 -17.00 -20.07 -3.32
N LEU A 29 -17.87 -19.07 -3.26
CA LEU A 29 -19.25 -19.20 -2.82
C LEU A 29 -20.14 -18.55 -3.87
N LYS A 30 -21.08 -19.34 -4.41
CA LYS A 30 -22.15 -18.84 -5.28
C LYS A 30 -23.26 -18.26 -4.42
N GLY A 31 -23.70 -17.03 -4.67
CA GLY A 31 -24.71 -16.34 -3.86
C GLY A 31 -24.89 -14.87 -4.26
N SER A 32 -25.76 -14.17 -3.55
CA SER A 32 -26.09 -12.76 -3.75
C SER A 32 -25.83 -11.96 -2.47
N VAL A 33 -25.10 -10.84 -2.58
CA VAL A 33 -24.82 -9.93 -1.45
C VAL A 33 -26.09 -9.31 -0.86
N THR A 34 -27.17 -9.27 -1.64
CA THR A 34 -28.49 -8.76 -1.22
C THR A 34 -29.21 -9.70 -0.26
N LEU A 35 -28.80 -10.98 -0.16
CA LEU A 35 -29.44 -11.96 0.71
C LEU A 35 -28.65 -12.08 2.02
N PRO A 36 -29.29 -11.82 3.20
CA PRO A 36 -28.60 -11.93 4.49
C PRO A 36 -28.00 -13.31 4.76
N GLU A 37 -28.69 -14.38 4.36
CA GLU A 37 -28.24 -15.77 4.52
C GLU A 37 -26.90 -16.03 3.83
N ASP A 38 -26.70 -15.46 2.64
CA ASP A 38 -25.45 -15.60 1.88
C ASP A 38 -24.29 -14.84 2.55
N LEU A 39 -24.57 -13.71 3.19
CA LEU A 39 -23.57 -12.95 3.96
C LEU A 39 -23.16 -13.67 5.24
N GLU A 40 -24.09 -14.36 5.90
CA GLU A 40 -23.80 -15.21 7.05
C GLU A 40 -22.99 -16.44 6.65
N ARG A 41 -23.38 -17.12 5.57
CA ARG A 41 -22.64 -18.26 5.00
C ARG A 41 -21.22 -17.86 4.58
N ALA A 42 -21.07 -16.66 4.03
CA ALA A 42 -19.76 -16.09 3.74
C ALA A 42 -18.99 -15.67 5.00
N LYS A 43 -19.62 -15.58 6.18
CA LYS A 43 -19.05 -15.14 7.46
C LYS A 43 -18.55 -13.70 7.46
N VAL A 44 -19.26 -12.80 6.76
CA VAL A 44 -18.87 -11.39 6.61
C VAL A 44 -18.66 -10.69 7.96
N ARG A 45 -19.46 -11.03 8.97
CA ARG A 45 -19.34 -10.49 10.33
C ARG A 45 -17.95 -10.60 10.95
N THR A 46 -17.24 -11.70 10.68
CA THR A 46 -15.90 -11.98 11.23
C THR A 46 -14.78 -11.70 10.24
N ALA A 47 -15.11 -11.19 9.05
CA ALA A 47 -14.11 -10.84 8.05
C ALA A 47 -13.31 -9.61 8.51
N GLU A 48 -12.04 -9.53 8.10
CA GLU A 48 -11.25 -8.31 8.31
C GLU A 48 -11.72 -7.18 7.36
N ALA A 49 -12.01 -7.53 6.12
CA ALA A 49 -12.49 -6.60 5.11
C ALA A 49 -13.31 -7.30 4.01
N VAL A 50 -14.17 -6.51 3.36
CA VAL A 50 -14.93 -6.86 2.16
C VAL A 50 -14.38 -6.02 1.00
N ILE A 51 -14.05 -6.67 -0.10
CA ILE A 51 -13.60 -6.00 -1.33
C ILE A 51 -14.65 -6.24 -2.40
N ILE A 52 -15.19 -5.18 -2.99
CA ILE A 52 -16.18 -5.21 -4.07
C ILE A 52 -15.49 -4.76 -5.35
N LEU A 53 -15.50 -5.63 -6.36
CA LEU A 53 -14.82 -5.40 -7.64
C LEU A 53 -15.80 -4.92 -8.72
N SER A 54 -15.35 -3.98 -9.55
CA SER A 54 -16.09 -3.49 -10.72
C SER A 54 -15.76 -4.26 -11.99
N ASP A 55 -16.70 -4.34 -12.91
CA ASP A 55 -16.44 -4.82 -14.28
C ASP A 55 -15.83 -3.70 -15.13
N LYS A 56 -14.57 -3.90 -15.54
CA LYS A 56 -13.80 -2.94 -16.33
C LYS A 56 -14.20 -2.90 -17.80
N CYS A 57 -14.90 -3.94 -18.26
CA CYS A 57 -15.34 -4.10 -19.64
C CYS A 57 -16.84 -3.83 -19.80
N SER A 58 -17.49 -3.31 -18.76
CA SER A 58 -18.94 -3.04 -18.77
C SER A 58 -19.32 -2.03 -19.86
N GLN A 59 -20.42 -2.33 -20.55
CA GLN A 59 -21.05 -1.41 -21.49
C GLN A 59 -21.93 -0.37 -20.78
N THR A 60 -22.36 -0.65 -19.54
CA THR A 60 -23.22 0.20 -18.73
C THR A 60 -22.57 0.51 -17.36
N PRO A 61 -21.42 1.21 -17.33
CA PRO A 61 -20.62 1.41 -16.12
C PRO A 61 -21.38 2.12 -14.98
N VAL A 62 -22.35 2.98 -15.32
CA VAL A 62 -23.23 3.64 -14.32
C VAL A 62 -24.08 2.62 -13.58
N GLU A 63 -24.67 1.66 -14.30
CA GLU A 63 -25.54 0.64 -13.71
C GLU A 63 -24.74 -0.32 -12.83
N ASP A 64 -23.53 -0.68 -13.25
CA ASP A 64 -22.66 -1.57 -12.48
C ASP A 64 -22.09 -0.90 -11.23
N ASP A 65 -21.74 0.40 -11.31
CA ASP A 65 -21.41 1.19 -10.12
C ASP A 65 -22.61 1.28 -9.16
N TRP A 66 -23.84 1.40 -9.67
CA TRP A 66 -25.04 1.37 -8.84
C TRP A 66 -25.22 0.02 -8.14
N LYS A 67 -24.99 -1.10 -8.84
CA LYS A 67 -25.01 -2.44 -8.22
C LYS A 67 -23.96 -2.54 -7.10
N ASN A 68 -22.74 -2.03 -7.34
CA ASN A 68 -21.69 -1.98 -6.32
C ASN A 68 -22.11 -1.16 -5.10
N LEU A 69 -22.70 0.02 -5.31
CA LEU A 69 -23.26 0.86 -4.25
C LEU A 69 -24.32 0.11 -3.43
N MET A 70 -25.26 -0.58 -4.10
CA MET A 70 -26.30 -1.38 -3.42
C MET A 70 -25.72 -2.54 -2.61
N CYS A 71 -24.63 -3.15 -3.08
CA CYS A 71 -23.89 -4.15 -2.32
C CYS A 71 -23.27 -3.56 -1.04
N VAL A 72 -22.67 -2.37 -1.13
CA VAL A 72 -22.14 -1.65 0.05
C VAL A 72 -23.27 -1.39 1.05
N VAL A 73 -24.41 -0.86 0.59
CA VAL A 73 -25.57 -0.56 1.44
C VAL A 73 -26.08 -1.81 2.14
N SER A 74 -26.24 -2.92 1.42
CA SER A 74 -26.73 -4.19 1.96
C SER A 74 -25.83 -4.74 3.06
N ILE A 75 -24.51 -4.67 2.87
CA ILE A 75 -23.54 -5.11 3.87
C ILE A 75 -23.52 -4.17 5.08
N LYS A 76 -23.49 -2.85 4.87
CA LYS A 76 -23.44 -1.87 5.96
C LYS A 76 -24.71 -1.86 6.82
N ASN A 77 -25.87 -2.18 6.23
CA ASN A 77 -27.12 -2.30 6.95
C ASN A 77 -27.08 -3.41 8.02
N LEU A 78 -26.45 -4.55 7.72
CA LEU A 78 -26.30 -5.66 8.67
C LEU A 78 -25.06 -5.53 9.56
N TYR A 79 -23.96 -5.05 8.99
CA TYR A 79 -22.65 -5.02 9.62
C TYR A 79 -21.99 -3.64 9.47
N PRO A 80 -22.42 -2.60 10.21
CA PRO A 80 -21.98 -1.22 9.98
C PRO A 80 -20.48 -0.98 10.25
N ASN A 81 -19.85 -1.81 11.07
CA ASN A 81 -18.44 -1.66 11.46
C ASN A 81 -17.45 -2.45 10.58
N ILE A 82 -17.92 -3.22 9.59
CA ILE A 82 -17.02 -3.94 8.68
C ILE A 82 -16.32 -2.96 7.75
N ARG A 83 -15.02 -3.16 7.49
CA ARG A 83 -14.26 -2.38 6.53
C ARG A 83 -14.60 -2.82 5.11
N ILE A 84 -14.97 -1.87 4.24
CA ILE A 84 -15.29 -2.13 2.83
C ILE A 84 -14.34 -1.35 1.92
N ILE A 85 -13.77 -2.03 0.93
CA ILE A 85 -13.02 -1.44 -0.17
C ILE A 85 -13.84 -1.66 -1.44
N CYS A 86 -14.42 -0.60 -1.98
CA CYS A 86 -15.27 -0.66 -3.18
C CYS A 86 -14.53 -0.05 -4.36
N GLU A 87 -14.38 -0.84 -5.43
CA GLU A 87 -13.94 -0.34 -6.73
C GLU A 87 -15.16 0.24 -7.48
N LEU A 88 -14.99 1.41 -8.07
CA LEU A 88 -15.97 2.11 -8.90
C LEU A 88 -15.33 2.52 -10.21
N MET A 89 -16.11 2.55 -11.30
CA MET A 89 -15.65 2.98 -12.60
C MET A 89 -15.63 4.50 -12.73
N LEU A 90 -16.69 5.17 -12.28
CA LEU A 90 -16.94 6.59 -12.52
C LEU A 90 -16.67 7.46 -11.28
N ILE A 91 -16.31 8.73 -11.51
CA ILE A 91 -16.03 9.69 -10.42
C ILE A 91 -17.32 10.20 -9.79
N GLU A 92 -18.37 10.32 -10.59
CA GLU A 92 -19.71 10.76 -10.20
C GLU A 92 -20.33 9.77 -9.22
N SER A 93 -20.15 8.46 -9.48
CA SER A 93 -20.59 7.37 -8.60
C SER A 93 -19.97 7.46 -7.21
N LYS A 94 -18.71 7.89 -7.12
CA LYS A 94 -17.97 7.97 -5.86
C LYS A 94 -18.57 8.98 -4.88
N VAL A 95 -19.20 10.05 -5.37
CA VAL A 95 -19.84 11.07 -4.53
C VAL A 95 -20.95 10.47 -3.66
N TRP A 96 -21.66 9.45 -4.17
CA TRP A 96 -22.75 8.80 -3.45
C TRP A 96 -22.29 7.93 -2.28
N MET A 97 -21.02 7.51 -2.25
CA MET A 97 -20.48 6.68 -1.16
C MET A 97 -20.56 7.39 0.18
N SER A 98 -20.28 8.70 0.22
CA SER A 98 -20.32 9.50 1.45
C SER A 98 -21.72 9.63 2.05
N ASN A 99 -22.77 9.35 1.28
CA ASN A 99 -24.15 9.41 1.74
C ASN A 99 -24.64 8.09 2.36
N ILE A 100 -23.84 7.01 2.28
CA ILE A 100 -24.25 5.69 2.78
C ILE A 100 -24.16 5.67 4.32
N PRO A 101 -25.23 5.30 5.04
CA PRO A 101 -25.19 5.12 6.49
C PRO A 101 -24.14 4.07 6.90
N GLY A 102 -23.29 4.42 7.87
CA GLY A 102 -22.22 3.53 8.34
C GLY A 102 -20.98 3.50 7.44
N TRP A 103 -20.97 4.23 6.32
CA TRP A 103 -19.75 4.49 5.56
C TRP A 103 -18.85 5.44 6.34
N LYS A 104 -17.65 4.97 6.66
CA LYS A 104 -16.64 5.73 7.39
C LYS A 104 -15.41 5.82 6.53
N GLU A 105 -15.32 6.85 5.69
CA GLU A 105 -14.12 7.18 4.94
C GLU A 105 -13.32 8.24 5.70
N HIS A 106 -12.18 7.82 6.25
CA HIS A 106 -11.23 8.70 6.91
C HIS A 106 -9.82 8.43 6.37
N GLU A 107 -8.84 9.21 6.81
CA GLU A 107 -7.48 9.15 6.27
C GLU A 107 -6.72 7.85 6.61
N SER A 108 -7.12 7.10 7.65
CA SER A 108 -6.41 5.90 8.07
C SER A 108 -6.83 4.62 7.33
N ASP A 109 -5.95 3.62 7.30
CA ASP A 109 -6.18 2.35 6.59
C ASP A 109 -7.22 1.44 7.26
N GLN A 110 -7.74 1.79 8.43
CA GLN A 110 -8.76 0.99 9.12
C GLN A 110 -10.19 1.27 8.62
N PHE A 111 -10.31 2.27 7.75
CA PHE A 111 -11.58 2.81 7.28
C PHE A 111 -11.97 2.31 5.90
N ASP A 112 -13.21 2.61 5.54
CA ASP A 112 -13.76 2.28 4.24
C ASP A 112 -13.08 3.08 3.13
N ARG A 113 -12.97 2.50 1.94
CA ARG A 113 -12.28 3.10 0.79
C ARG A 113 -13.07 2.94 -0.49
N ALA A 114 -13.30 4.04 -1.20
CA ALA A 114 -13.82 4.05 -2.55
C ALA A 114 -12.70 4.33 -3.57
N VAL A 115 -12.36 3.31 -4.36
CA VAL A 115 -11.31 3.37 -5.38
C VAL A 115 -11.97 3.59 -6.74
N CYS A 116 -11.85 4.82 -7.27
CA CYS A 116 -12.37 5.14 -8.59
C CYS A 116 -11.29 4.92 -9.66
N LEU A 117 -11.54 4.01 -10.60
CA LEU A 117 -10.58 3.68 -11.66
C LEU A 117 -10.32 4.85 -12.61
N THR A 118 -11.37 5.56 -13.04
CA THR A 118 -11.23 6.72 -13.92
C THR A 118 -10.41 7.82 -13.24
N GLN A 119 -10.65 8.07 -11.95
CA GLN A 119 -9.87 9.01 -11.15
C GLN A 119 -8.38 8.64 -11.13
N MET A 120 -8.05 7.37 -10.83
CA MET A 120 -6.66 6.93 -10.78
C MET A 120 -6.00 6.97 -12.17
N LYS A 121 -6.69 6.54 -13.22
CA LYS A 121 -6.18 6.55 -14.60
C LYS A 121 -5.86 7.97 -15.06
N LEU A 122 -6.81 8.89 -14.93
CA LEU A 122 -6.62 10.28 -15.33
C LEU A 122 -5.55 10.98 -14.46
N GLY A 123 -5.50 10.67 -13.16
CA GLY A 123 -4.45 11.17 -12.27
C GLY A 123 -3.04 10.74 -12.70
N LEU A 124 -2.85 9.46 -13.03
CA LEU A 124 -1.57 8.96 -13.53
C LEU A 124 -1.18 9.55 -14.89
N LEU A 125 -2.16 9.75 -15.79
CA LEU A 125 -1.94 10.43 -17.07
C LEU A 125 -1.53 11.89 -16.88
N ALA A 126 -2.20 12.62 -15.99
CA ALA A 126 -1.86 14.00 -15.67
C ALA A 126 -0.44 14.11 -15.08
N LEU A 127 -0.02 13.16 -14.24
CA LEU A 127 1.35 13.14 -13.70
C LEU A 127 2.40 12.91 -14.80
N ASN A 128 2.10 12.09 -15.82
CA ASN A 128 3.01 11.92 -16.96
C ASN A 128 3.21 13.23 -17.74
N CYS A 129 2.22 14.12 -17.80
CA CYS A 129 2.36 15.44 -18.40
C CYS A 129 3.36 16.33 -17.64
N VAL A 130 3.55 16.11 -16.34
CA VAL A 130 4.55 16.83 -15.51
C VAL A 130 5.92 16.18 -15.65
N SER A 131 5.98 14.85 -15.60
CA SER A 131 7.23 14.09 -15.73
C SER A 131 6.97 12.78 -16.47
N ASN A 132 7.55 12.65 -17.66
CA ASN A 132 7.43 11.45 -18.48
C ASN A 132 7.86 10.19 -17.72
N GLY A 133 7.04 9.14 -17.80
CA GLY A 133 7.33 7.82 -17.20
C GLY A 133 7.01 7.68 -15.71
N ILE A 134 6.52 8.74 -15.04
CA ILE A 134 6.19 8.67 -13.61
C ILE A 134 5.05 7.70 -13.33
N SER A 135 4.08 7.55 -14.23
CA SER A 135 3.01 6.55 -14.07
C SER A 135 3.57 5.13 -14.01
N THR A 136 4.53 4.82 -14.89
CA THR A 136 5.18 3.51 -14.94
C THR A 136 5.98 3.26 -13.67
N LEU A 137 6.70 4.28 -13.19
CA LEU A 137 7.43 4.21 -11.93
C LEU A 137 6.50 3.91 -10.74
N LEU A 138 5.41 4.67 -10.61
CA LEU A 138 4.44 4.50 -9.52
C LEU A 138 3.70 3.16 -9.58
N CYS A 139 3.29 2.72 -10.78
CA CYS A 139 2.68 1.41 -10.97
C CYS A 139 3.64 0.29 -10.55
N ASN A 140 4.92 0.39 -10.91
CA ASN A 140 5.95 -0.57 -10.52
C ASN A 140 6.16 -0.62 -9.01
N PHE A 141 5.92 0.45 -8.24
CA PHE A 141 6.00 0.40 -6.78
C PHE A 141 4.85 -0.38 -6.12
N ILE A 142 3.72 -0.52 -6.81
CA ILE A 142 2.51 -1.17 -6.29
C ILE A 142 2.39 -2.62 -6.79
N MET A 143 2.72 -2.86 -8.06
CA MET A 143 2.61 -4.18 -8.70
C MET A 143 3.66 -5.15 -8.15
N ARG A 144 3.31 -6.43 -8.07
CA ARG A 144 4.29 -7.51 -7.81
C ARG A 144 4.66 -8.17 -9.13
N ASP A 145 5.81 -7.81 -9.68
CA ASP A 145 6.32 -8.44 -10.89
C ASP A 145 7.16 -9.67 -10.55
N SER A 146 6.97 -10.74 -11.31
CA SER A 146 7.89 -11.87 -11.30
C SER A 146 9.18 -11.45 -11.99
N VAL A 147 10.24 -11.25 -11.20
CA VAL A 147 11.55 -10.91 -11.76
C VAL A 147 12.06 -12.13 -12.55
N PRO A 148 12.49 -11.96 -13.82
CA PRO A 148 13.01 -13.07 -14.61
C PRO A 148 14.17 -13.80 -13.91
N THR A 149 14.26 -15.12 -14.12
CA THR A 149 15.32 -15.97 -13.58
C THR A 149 16.70 -15.51 -14.07
N ALA A 150 17.75 -15.76 -13.28
CA ALA A 150 19.11 -15.34 -13.62
C ALA A 150 19.60 -15.83 -15.00
N ALA A 151 19.15 -17.00 -15.45
CA ALA A 151 19.45 -17.53 -16.78
C ALA A 151 18.88 -16.63 -17.90
N VAL A 152 17.65 -16.16 -17.74
CA VAL A 152 16.97 -15.27 -18.71
C VAL A 152 17.59 -13.87 -18.67
N ARG A 153 18.02 -13.37 -17.51
CA ARG A 153 18.65 -12.04 -17.42
C ARG A 153 19.94 -11.92 -18.24
N LYS A 154 20.70 -13.02 -18.39
CA LYS A 154 21.94 -13.02 -19.18
C LYS A 154 21.69 -12.81 -20.67
N THR A 155 20.51 -13.15 -21.17
CA THR A 155 20.15 -12.99 -22.60
C THR A 155 19.44 -11.66 -22.87
N LEU A 156 19.02 -10.94 -21.84
CA LEU A 156 18.30 -9.67 -21.98
C LEU A 156 19.26 -8.48 -22.21
N PRO A 157 18.85 -7.49 -23.03
CA PRO A 157 19.53 -6.21 -23.14
C PRO A 157 19.75 -5.53 -21.79
N ARG A 158 20.84 -4.75 -21.68
CA ARG A 158 21.24 -4.06 -20.45
C ARG A 158 20.13 -3.20 -19.85
N TRP A 159 19.44 -2.40 -20.68
CA TRP A 159 18.38 -1.50 -20.20
C TRP A 159 17.19 -2.27 -19.57
N ILE A 160 16.88 -3.47 -20.08
CA ILE A 160 15.81 -4.32 -19.53
C ILE A 160 16.23 -4.86 -18.15
N ASN A 161 17.48 -5.26 -18.00
CA ASN A 161 18.02 -5.71 -16.72
C ASN A 161 18.02 -4.58 -15.68
N GLU A 162 18.37 -3.35 -16.07
CA GLU A 162 18.30 -2.16 -15.21
C GLU A 162 16.85 -1.82 -14.84
N TYR A 163 15.91 -1.92 -15.77
CA TYR A 163 14.47 -1.76 -15.50
C TYR A 163 13.97 -2.78 -14.45
N PHE A 164 14.25 -4.07 -14.63
CA PHE A 164 13.88 -5.11 -13.66
C PHE A 164 14.60 -4.97 -12.31
N GLN A 165 15.74 -4.29 -12.26
CA GLN A 165 16.37 -3.95 -11.00
C GLN A 165 15.56 -2.88 -10.24
N GLY A 166 14.98 -1.92 -10.96
CA GLY A 166 14.08 -0.91 -10.42
C GLY A 166 12.75 -1.47 -9.91
N THR A 167 12.16 -2.46 -10.60
CA THR A 167 10.87 -3.05 -10.19
C THR A 167 10.92 -3.81 -8.86
N LYS A 168 12.12 -4.11 -8.34
CA LYS A 168 12.31 -4.71 -7.01
C LYS A 168 11.98 -3.75 -5.87
N TYR A 169 12.07 -2.45 -6.10
CA TYR A 169 11.81 -1.47 -5.06
C TYR A 169 10.32 -1.29 -4.84
N LYS A 170 9.89 -1.24 -3.57
CA LYS A 170 8.51 -1.07 -3.12
C LYS A 170 8.45 -0.03 -2.01
N LEU A 171 7.27 0.56 -1.85
CA LEU A 171 6.98 1.48 -0.76
C LEU A 171 6.60 0.70 0.50
N TYR A 172 7.26 1.03 1.60
CA TYR A 172 6.99 0.47 2.92
C TYR A 172 6.79 1.58 3.93
N THR A 173 5.79 1.42 4.80
CA THR A 173 5.60 2.28 5.96
C THR A 173 6.20 1.61 7.18
N VAL A 174 7.20 2.25 7.80
CA VAL A 174 7.94 1.69 8.94
C VAL A 174 7.94 2.63 10.14
N LYS A 175 7.90 2.05 11.34
CA LYS A 175 8.15 2.80 12.58
C LYS A 175 9.62 3.16 12.66
N LEU A 176 9.91 4.36 13.15
CA LEU A 176 11.27 4.84 13.38
C LEU A 176 11.72 4.44 14.78
N SER A 177 13.01 4.14 14.94
CA SER A 177 13.64 3.99 16.25
C SER A 177 13.64 5.31 17.01
N HIS A 178 13.53 5.23 18.35
CA HIS A 178 13.68 6.38 19.27
C HIS A 178 15.01 7.11 19.11
N ALA A 179 16.02 6.45 18.56
CA ALA A 179 17.31 7.04 18.21
C ALA A 179 17.21 8.24 17.25
N PHE A 180 16.13 8.34 16.46
CA PHE A 180 15.93 9.41 15.49
C PHE A 180 15.01 10.52 16.01
N ASP A 181 14.61 10.50 17.28
CA ASP A 181 13.72 11.53 17.84
C ASP A 181 14.41 12.90 17.86
N GLY A 182 13.70 13.94 17.41
CA GLY A 182 14.23 15.30 17.30
C GLY A 182 15.13 15.56 16.06
N MET A 183 15.57 14.52 15.36
CA MET A 183 16.38 14.64 14.15
C MET A 183 15.61 15.32 13.01
N VAL A 184 16.29 16.11 12.17
CA VAL A 184 15.67 16.75 11.01
C VAL A 184 15.47 15.70 9.90
N PHE A 185 14.30 15.71 9.23
CA PHE A 185 13.99 14.72 8.19
C PHE A 185 15.07 14.62 7.10
N GLN A 186 15.62 15.75 6.63
CA GLN A 186 16.69 15.75 5.63
C GLN A 186 17.96 15.02 6.10
N GLN A 187 18.35 15.18 7.37
CA GLN A 187 19.49 14.46 7.93
C GLN A 187 19.19 12.95 7.96
N LEU A 188 17.96 12.57 8.34
CA LEU A 188 17.55 11.17 8.41
C LEU A 188 17.56 10.51 7.02
N VAL A 189 17.14 11.24 5.98
CA VAL A 189 17.22 10.77 4.58
C VAL A 189 18.68 10.50 4.20
N GLY A 190 19.59 11.43 4.49
CA GLY A 190 21.02 11.26 4.22
C GLY A 190 21.60 10.05 4.94
N PHE A 191 21.33 9.93 6.24
CA PHE A 191 21.73 8.79 7.05
C PHE A 191 21.21 7.46 6.48
N ALA A 192 19.91 7.33 6.24
CA ALA A 192 19.33 6.08 5.77
C ALA A 192 19.86 5.65 4.38
N MET A 193 20.14 6.64 3.52
CA MET A 193 20.72 6.38 2.19
C MET A 193 22.17 5.89 2.30
N GLU A 194 22.98 6.51 3.15
CA GLU A 194 24.40 6.16 3.31
C GLU A 194 24.60 4.79 3.98
N PHE A 195 23.88 4.51 5.08
CA PHE A 195 24.08 3.28 5.85
C PHE A 195 23.37 2.07 5.27
N TRP A 196 22.19 2.27 4.69
CA TRP A 196 21.33 1.15 4.28
C TRP A 196 20.88 1.20 2.83
N GLY A 197 21.18 2.28 2.09
CA GLY A 197 20.68 2.46 0.72
C GLY A 197 19.15 2.57 0.67
N LEU A 198 18.54 3.08 1.74
CA LEU A 198 17.09 3.28 1.84
C LEU A 198 16.75 4.72 1.47
N LEU A 199 15.73 4.90 0.61
CA LEU A 199 15.26 6.21 0.23
C LEU A 199 13.98 6.56 1.01
N LEU A 200 14.07 7.51 1.94
CA LEU A 200 12.90 8.05 2.63
C LEU A 200 12.21 9.09 1.73
N LEU A 201 10.90 8.92 1.53
CA LEU A 201 10.12 9.79 0.64
C LEU A 201 9.15 10.69 1.41
N ALA A 202 8.55 10.16 2.48
CA ALA A 202 7.51 10.86 3.23
C ALA A 202 7.49 10.43 4.70
N VAL A 203 6.78 11.21 5.50
CA VAL A 203 6.41 10.87 6.88
C VAL A 203 4.90 10.90 7.03
N GLN A 204 4.36 9.85 7.65
CA GLN A 204 2.97 9.77 8.05
C GLN A 204 2.86 10.19 9.51
N VAL A 205 2.13 11.28 9.76
CA VAL A 205 1.94 11.86 11.09
C VAL A 205 0.59 11.43 11.65
N TYR A 206 0.61 10.81 12.82
CA TYR A 206 -0.54 10.41 13.61
C TYR A 206 -0.86 11.50 14.64
N THR A 207 -2.13 11.89 14.68
CA THR A 207 -2.66 12.79 15.71
C THR A 207 -3.03 12.00 16.96
N ASN A 208 -3.01 12.62 18.15
CA ASN A 208 -3.24 11.92 19.44
C ASN A 208 -4.56 11.13 19.54
N ASN A 209 -5.49 11.33 18.61
CA ASN A 209 -6.74 10.57 18.54
C ASN A 209 -6.71 9.42 17.52
N ASP A 210 -5.58 9.12 16.87
CA ASP A 210 -5.33 8.10 15.82
C ASP A 210 -6.29 8.09 14.62
N LYS A 211 -7.22 9.04 14.56
CA LYS A 211 -8.28 9.14 13.53
C LYS A 211 -7.87 9.93 12.30
N LYS A 212 -6.92 10.86 12.44
CA LYS A 212 -6.38 11.65 11.32
C LYS A 212 -4.90 11.34 11.13
N THR A 213 -4.56 11.01 9.89
CA THR A 213 -3.21 10.63 9.48
C THR A 213 -2.83 11.50 8.30
N GLN A 214 -1.93 12.45 8.53
CA GLN A 214 -1.45 13.31 7.46
C GLN A 214 -0.19 12.70 6.84
N MET A 215 -0.18 12.54 5.53
CA MET A 215 1.02 12.20 4.77
C MET A 215 1.73 13.47 4.34
N ILE A 216 2.99 13.65 4.74
CA ILE A 216 3.81 14.79 4.32
C ILE A 216 4.95 14.26 3.46
N ILE A 217 4.87 14.52 2.15
CA ILE A 217 5.87 14.12 1.17
C ILE A 217 7.02 15.12 1.22
N ASN A 218 8.25 14.62 1.36
CA ASN A 218 9.49 15.40 1.45
C ASN A 218 9.35 16.69 2.29
N PRO A 219 9.15 16.60 3.62
CA PRO A 219 9.02 17.79 4.47
C PRO A 219 10.26 18.69 4.52
N GLY A 220 11.43 18.19 4.11
CA GLY A 220 12.71 18.91 4.15
C GLY A 220 13.15 19.23 5.58
N VAL A 221 13.70 20.42 5.79
CA VAL A 221 14.18 20.87 7.12
C VAL A 221 13.08 21.25 8.10
N ARG A 222 11.84 21.38 7.62
CA ARG A 222 10.71 21.95 8.40
C ARG A 222 10.16 20.99 9.47
N VAL A 223 10.42 19.70 9.33
CA VAL A 223 9.87 18.68 10.24
C VAL A 223 11.01 17.98 10.97
N ARG A 224 10.91 18.03 12.30
CA ARG A 224 11.67 17.16 13.19
C ARG A 224 10.90 15.87 13.43
N ILE A 225 11.62 14.77 13.42
CA ILE A 225 11.05 13.44 13.60
C ILE A 225 10.54 13.30 15.03
N ASN A 226 9.28 12.91 15.16
CA ASN A 226 8.72 12.44 16.42
C ASN A 226 8.37 10.96 16.26
N THR A 227 9.16 10.09 16.88
CA THR A 227 9.11 8.63 16.69
C THR A 227 7.83 8.00 17.23
N HIS A 228 7.17 8.64 18.20
CA HIS A 228 5.90 8.20 18.75
C HIS A 228 4.72 8.49 17.82
N ARG A 229 4.77 9.63 17.12
CA ARG A 229 3.67 10.13 16.30
C ARG A 229 3.92 10.02 14.81
N MET A 230 5.11 9.63 14.37
CA MET A 230 5.47 9.57 12.96
C MET A 230 5.92 8.18 12.54
N ARG A 231 5.57 7.81 11.31
CA ARG A 231 6.12 6.65 10.61
C ARG A 231 6.76 7.14 9.31
N ALA A 232 7.86 6.52 8.92
CA ALA A 232 8.52 6.85 7.65
C ALA A 232 7.95 5.99 6.52
N VAL A 233 7.74 6.62 5.36
CA VAL A 233 7.47 5.93 4.10
C VAL A 233 8.78 5.86 3.33
N VAL A 234 9.24 4.63 3.09
CA VAL A 234 10.55 4.35 2.51
C VAL A 234 10.43 3.48 1.28
N LEU A 235 11.31 3.73 0.33
CA LEU A 235 11.54 2.88 -0.83
C LEU A 235 12.67 1.90 -0.50
N ALA A 236 12.35 0.61 -0.49
CA ALA A 236 13.30 -0.48 -0.20
C ALA A 236 13.04 -1.69 -1.10
N LYS A 237 13.99 -2.62 -1.21
CA LYS A 237 13.75 -3.85 -1.99
C LYS A 237 12.84 -4.82 -1.25
N ASN A 238 13.04 -4.93 0.05
CA ASN A 238 12.33 -5.86 0.92
C ASN A 238 11.92 -5.19 2.24
N LEU A 239 10.88 -5.73 2.88
CA LEU A 239 10.43 -5.25 4.20
C LEU A 239 11.51 -5.35 5.28
N ILE A 240 12.38 -6.37 5.22
CA ILE A 240 13.47 -6.57 6.19
C ILE A 240 14.49 -5.43 6.13
N GLU A 241 14.83 -4.96 4.93
CA GLU A 241 15.72 -3.81 4.77
C GLU A 241 15.07 -2.55 5.34
N ALA A 242 13.79 -2.32 5.03
CA ALA A 242 13.02 -1.19 5.56
C ALA A 242 12.94 -1.21 7.10
N GLN A 243 12.86 -2.38 7.73
CA GLN A 243 12.78 -2.54 9.18
C GLN A 243 14.06 -2.14 9.92
N ARG A 244 15.20 -1.97 9.24
CA ARG A 244 16.46 -1.52 9.87
C ARG A 244 16.32 -0.15 10.54
N LEU A 245 15.47 0.73 9.99
CA LEU A 245 15.12 2.02 10.58
C LEU A 245 14.43 1.90 11.95
N ARG A 246 13.76 0.77 12.20
CA ARG A 246 13.08 0.51 13.47
C ARG A 246 14.04 -0.07 14.51
N THR A 247 14.93 -0.97 14.10
CA THR A 247 15.81 -1.72 15.01
C THR A 247 17.10 -1.00 15.34
N PHE A 248 17.32 0.19 14.77
CA PHE A 248 18.53 0.97 15.00
C PHE A 248 18.66 1.37 16.47
N SER A 249 19.80 1.08 17.10
CA SER A 249 20.18 1.55 18.43
C SER A 249 21.50 2.31 18.32
N ILE A 250 21.63 3.36 19.13
CA ILE A 250 22.85 4.17 19.20
C ILE A 250 23.67 3.65 20.36
N ASP A 251 24.68 2.82 20.08
CA ASP A 251 25.69 2.44 21.07
C ASP A 251 26.89 3.42 21.09
N GLY A 252 26.80 4.55 20.39
CA GLY A 252 27.79 5.63 20.40
C GLY A 252 27.26 6.92 19.74
N GLN A 253 27.60 8.09 20.29
CA GLN A 253 27.06 9.40 19.88
C GLN A 253 27.22 9.65 18.37
N ILE A 254 26.09 9.85 17.68
CA ILE A 254 26.05 10.35 16.31
C ILE A 254 26.16 11.87 16.39
N MET A 255 27.28 12.43 15.91
CA MET A 255 27.45 13.87 15.79
C MET A 255 27.20 14.26 14.34
N PHE A 256 26.49 15.37 14.11
CA PHE A 256 26.37 15.98 12.79
C PHE A 256 27.23 17.24 12.78
N ASP A 257 27.99 17.45 11.71
CA ASP A 257 28.69 18.72 11.52
C ASP A 257 27.71 19.86 11.23
N ASN A 258 28.22 21.10 11.17
CA ASN A 258 27.42 22.29 10.86
C ASN A 258 26.81 22.28 9.45
N TYR A 259 27.18 21.29 8.61
CA TYR A 259 26.67 21.08 7.25
C TYR A 259 25.75 19.85 7.14
N GLY A 260 25.48 19.15 8.24
CA GLY A 260 24.61 17.98 8.31
C GLY A 260 25.25 16.67 7.86
N GLN A 261 26.58 16.59 7.76
CA GLN A 261 27.32 15.35 7.52
C GLN A 261 27.56 14.58 8.82
N LEU A 262 27.57 13.25 8.73
CA LEU A 262 27.81 12.38 9.86
C LEU A 262 29.27 12.38 10.31
N ILE A 263 29.48 12.73 11.57
CA ILE A 263 30.72 12.54 12.31
C ILE A 263 30.50 11.37 13.29
N PHE A 264 31.19 10.26 13.07
CA PHE A 264 31.34 9.24 14.11
C PHE A 264 32.49 9.62 15.05
N SER A 265 32.24 9.69 16.36
CA SER A 265 33.29 9.42 17.33
C SER A 265 33.60 7.92 17.28
N SER A 266 34.83 7.57 16.91
CA SER A 266 35.31 6.19 16.78
C SER A 266 34.95 5.32 17.98
N LEU A 267 34.17 4.24 17.78
CA LEU A 267 34.31 2.96 18.51
C LEU A 267 33.51 1.81 17.86
N SER A 268 34.27 0.75 17.54
CA SER A 268 33.89 -0.61 17.12
C SER A 268 33.03 -0.82 15.87
N ARG A 269 33.71 -0.90 14.71
CA ARG A 269 33.37 -1.91 13.69
C ARG A 269 33.56 -3.31 14.28
N ASN A 270 32.55 -3.88 14.92
CA ASN A 270 32.49 -5.33 15.07
C ASN A 270 31.85 -5.92 13.82
N GLN A 271 32.71 -6.22 12.84
CA GLN A 271 32.39 -7.21 11.83
C GLN A 271 32.07 -8.52 12.54
N GLY A 272 30.87 -9.05 12.32
CA GLY A 272 30.50 -10.40 12.72
C GLY A 272 31.42 -11.41 12.03
N LYS A 273 32.47 -11.84 12.73
CA LYS A 273 33.04 -13.17 12.56
C LYS A 273 31.98 -14.16 13.03
N TYR A 274 31.25 -14.76 12.09
CA TYR A 274 30.64 -16.05 12.37
C TYR A 274 31.76 -17.09 12.37
N ILE A 275 31.91 -17.70 13.53
CA ILE A 275 32.78 -18.83 13.86
C ILE A 275 32.26 -20.07 13.10
N THR A 276 33.21 -20.91 12.68
CA THR A 276 33.13 -22.27 12.12
C THR A 276 31.80 -23.01 12.20
#